data_AF-A0A1V5BQL7-F1
#
_entry.id   AF-A0A1V5BQL7-F1
#
_cell.length_a   1.000
_cell.length_b   1.000
_cell.length_c   1.000
_cell.angle_alpha   90.00
_cell.angle_beta   90.00
_cell.angle_gamma   90.00
#
_symmetry.space_group_name_H-M   'P 1'
#
loop_
_entity.id
_entity.type
_entity.pdbx_description
1 polymer ?
#
loop_
_entity_poly.entity_id
_entity_poly.type
_entity_poly.pdbx_seq_one_letter_code
_entity_poly.pdbx_strand_id
1 'polypeptide(L)'
;MRKLSFLFAFVLFFMCCLAGPVLAYDNPAVGMETFEEILDNIERLHVSSPNSDTLVQGAIDGLINSLNDPYTEYLPPEMLKEFKSSFDSEFVGVGIQLQPGEHFPEVMGVIENAPAEKAGIKLNDQIVKVDGIDVFDEPLETVVQKIRGPAGTKVKLTIRRNGAEDFELELVRANINTPTVISQVFDDGTGYISLNKFGANTASEFNKALTKLKQQGVTALIMDLRDNPGGMLDQAVRIASNFVESGQLITSTIDKNGERQEYRTEGEAIGLGMPTVILVDHNSASASEILAGALQDYHVATLIGSATYGKGTVQTVVPLSSGGALKVTIAKYHTPSDKVVNGIGLSPDYQVLTPGLQLVAARRLLKPSEKNVVDFDTEKSEVLVNGIPVQIRQTFWQKNGIIYLPLRFVFEALGYKVDWQTSNNSVRITGYGSNVLFGTQDGQVVVNGKVTTGLEPLKIEEGETFIPLSDLNIFGINCETAKNKLSIEKITASKN
;
A
#
# COMPACT_ATOMS: atom_id res chain seq x y z
N MET A 1 44.24 -86.53 14.73
CA MET A 1 42.90 -86.22 14.19
C MET A 1 43.01 -84.97 13.32
N ARG A 2 42.69 -85.12 12.03
CA ARG A 2 42.91 -84.23 10.87
C ARG A 2 41.84 -83.12 10.83
N LYS A 3 42.22 -81.84 10.67
CA LYS A 3 42.34 -81.02 9.44
C LYS A 3 41.03 -80.39 8.91
N LEU A 4 41.05 -79.05 8.84
CA LEU A 4 40.88 -78.20 7.64
C LEU A 4 39.59 -78.32 6.81
N SER A 5 38.92 -77.18 6.55
CA SER A 5 38.81 -76.54 5.22
C SER A 5 37.48 -75.82 4.94
N PHE A 6 37.63 -74.63 4.35
CA PHE A 6 36.71 -73.93 3.43
C PHE A 6 35.81 -74.84 2.57
N LEU A 7 34.57 -74.41 2.29
CA LEU A 7 34.08 -74.36 0.91
C LEU A 7 32.83 -73.48 0.71
N PHE A 8 32.96 -72.55 -0.22
CA PHE A 8 31.89 -71.89 -0.99
C PHE A 8 31.08 -72.96 -1.75
N ALA A 9 29.74 -72.89 -1.74
CA ALA A 9 28.93 -73.59 -2.74
C ALA A 9 27.68 -72.77 -3.07
N PHE A 10 27.82 -72.01 -4.15
CA PHE A 10 26.75 -71.44 -4.95
C PHE A 10 25.96 -72.59 -5.58
N VAL A 11 24.67 -72.71 -5.30
CA VAL A 11 23.73 -73.44 -6.15
C VAL A 11 22.53 -72.53 -6.42
N LEU A 12 22.62 -71.87 -7.57
CA LEU A 12 21.49 -71.32 -8.32
C LEU A 12 20.64 -72.51 -8.79
N PHE A 13 19.32 -72.55 -8.53
CA PHE A 13 18.29 -72.65 -9.58
C PHE A 13 16.84 -72.74 -9.01
N PHE A 14 15.94 -72.03 -9.70
CA PHE A 14 14.49 -72.22 -9.82
C PHE A 14 13.53 -71.60 -8.79
N MET A 15 13.17 -70.34 -9.08
CA MET A 15 11.84 -69.97 -9.59
C MET A 15 10.63 -70.56 -8.84
N CYS A 16 10.08 -69.76 -7.93
CA CYS A 16 8.65 -69.51 -7.94
C CYS A 16 8.43 -68.02 -7.72
N CYS A 17 8.16 -67.34 -8.83
CA CYS A 17 7.31 -66.16 -8.82
C CYS A 17 6.01 -66.55 -8.09
N LEU A 18 5.89 -66.21 -6.82
CA LEU A 18 4.60 -65.74 -6.32
C LEU A 18 4.55 -64.25 -6.63
N ALA A 19 4.50 -63.96 -7.94
CA ALA A 19 3.64 -62.89 -8.39
C ALA A 19 2.23 -63.34 -7.98
N GLY A 20 1.84 -63.03 -6.74
CA GLY A 20 0.43 -62.80 -6.48
C GLY A 20 -0.04 -61.83 -7.56
N PRO A 21 -1.26 -61.98 -8.11
CA PRO A 21 -1.74 -61.04 -9.10
C PRO A 21 -1.50 -59.65 -8.53
N VAL A 22 -0.57 -58.91 -9.14
CA VAL A 22 -0.60 -57.47 -9.09
C VAL A 22 -1.93 -57.18 -9.73
N LEU A 23 -2.96 -57.08 -8.89
CA LEU A 23 -4.21 -56.48 -9.29
C LEU A 23 -3.75 -55.16 -9.89
N ALA A 24 -3.95 -55.04 -11.20
CA ALA A 24 -3.89 -53.76 -11.86
C ALA A 24 -4.85 -52.90 -11.06
N TYR A 25 -4.31 -52.05 -10.17
CA TYR A 25 -5.12 -51.10 -9.45
C TYR A 25 -5.51 -50.09 -10.51
N ASP A 26 -6.73 -50.25 -11.02
CA ASP A 26 -7.38 -49.34 -11.95
C ASP A 26 -7.32 -47.95 -11.33
N ASN A 27 -6.34 -47.16 -11.78
CA ASN A 27 -6.10 -45.76 -11.48
C ASN A 27 -6.28 -45.36 -9.99
N PRO A 28 -5.23 -45.48 -9.14
CA PRO A 28 -5.34 -45.02 -7.76
C PRO A 28 -5.35 -43.49 -7.78
N ALA A 29 -6.54 -42.90 -7.78
CA ALA A 29 -6.66 -41.54 -7.29
C ALA A 29 -6.11 -41.55 -5.85
N VAL A 30 -5.12 -40.71 -5.57
CA VAL A 30 -4.69 -40.43 -4.20
C VAL A 30 -5.90 -39.85 -3.49
N GLY A 31 -6.60 -40.69 -2.74
CA GLY A 31 -7.84 -40.36 -2.06
C GLY A 31 -7.63 -40.15 -0.57
N MET A 32 -8.70 -39.81 0.15
CA MET A 32 -8.65 -39.61 1.61
C MET A 32 -8.16 -40.86 2.34
N GLU A 33 -8.53 -42.06 1.86
CA GLU A 33 -8.06 -43.33 2.43
C GLU A 33 -6.54 -43.46 2.40
N THR A 34 -5.91 -43.08 1.28
CA THR A 34 -4.44 -43.09 1.16
C THR A 34 -3.79 -42.06 2.09
N PHE A 35 -4.41 -40.88 2.24
CA PHE A 35 -3.92 -39.85 3.18
C PHE A 35 -3.98 -40.34 4.63
N GLU A 36 -5.10 -40.94 5.04
CA GLU A 36 -5.30 -41.49 6.38
C GLU A 36 -4.33 -42.65 6.67
N GLU A 37 -4.12 -43.57 5.71
CA GLU A 37 -3.17 -44.67 5.83
C GLU A 37 -1.73 -44.17 5.98
N ILE A 38 -1.35 -43.12 5.25
CA ILE A 38 -0.02 -42.50 5.38
C ILE A 38 0.14 -41.87 6.78
N LEU A 39 -0.86 -41.12 7.24
CA LEU A 39 -0.83 -40.47 8.55
C LEU A 39 -0.71 -41.50 9.69
N ASP A 40 -1.53 -42.56 9.68
CA ASP A 40 -1.48 -43.64 10.69
C ASP A 40 -0.13 -44.36 10.69
N ASN A 41 0.40 -44.69 9.52
CA ASN A 41 1.71 -45.34 9.44
C ASN A 41 2.85 -44.43 9.93
N ILE A 42 2.80 -43.11 9.70
CA ILE A 42 3.78 -42.17 10.25
C ILE A 42 3.67 -42.15 11.78
N GLU A 43 2.48 -41.99 12.34
CA GLU A 43 2.28 -41.94 13.80
C GLU A 43 2.73 -43.24 14.49
N ARG A 44 2.46 -44.39 13.86
CA ARG A 44 2.75 -45.72 14.41
C ARG A 44 4.20 -46.19 14.21
N LEU A 45 4.82 -45.86 13.07
CA LEU A 45 6.11 -46.44 12.66
C LEU A 45 7.28 -45.44 12.70
N HIS A 46 7.03 -44.14 12.65
CA HIS A 46 8.11 -43.16 12.55
C HIS A 46 8.93 -43.11 13.85
N VAL A 47 10.23 -43.30 13.73
CA VAL A 47 11.17 -43.45 14.87
C VAL A 47 11.17 -42.29 15.86
N SER A 48 10.80 -41.09 15.42
CA SER A 48 10.77 -39.89 16.25
C SER A 48 9.43 -39.66 16.98
N SER A 49 8.41 -40.49 16.73
CA SER A 49 7.05 -40.33 17.25
C SER A 49 6.56 -38.87 17.19
N PRO A 50 6.43 -38.29 15.98
CA PRO A 50 6.07 -36.89 15.81
C PRO A 50 4.71 -36.57 16.46
N ASN A 51 4.55 -35.34 16.92
CA ASN A 51 3.29 -34.86 17.49
C ASN A 51 2.21 -34.77 16.39
N SER A 52 1.02 -35.32 16.65
CA SER A 52 -0.09 -35.37 15.69
C SER A 52 -0.54 -33.98 15.22
N ASP A 53 -0.64 -33.00 16.13
CA ASP A 53 -1.02 -31.62 15.78
C ASP A 53 -0.02 -31.00 14.79
N THR A 54 1.27 -31.34 14.91
CA THR A 54 2.31 -30.87 13.98
C THR A 54 2.14 -31.47 12.58
N LEU A 55 1.79 -32.76 12.49
CA LEU A 55 1.54 -33.43 11.21
C LEU A 55 0.28 -32.88 10.54
N VAL A 56 -0.80 -32.70 11.30
CA VAL A 56 -2.07 -32.17 10.80
C VAL A 56 -1.90 -30.72 10.34
N GLN A 57 -1.18 -29.88 11.09
CA GLN A 57 -0.87 -28.51 10.66
C GLN A 57 -0.06 -28.51 9.36
N GLY A 58 0.97 -29.36 9.25
CA GLY A 58 1.75 -29.50 8.02
C GLY A 58 0.90 -29.96 6.82
N ALA A 59 -0.10 -30.83 7.05
CA ALA A 59 -1.04 -31.24 6.01
C ALA A 59 -1.97 -30.09 5.57
N ILE A 60 -2.49 -29.30 6.53
CA ILE A 60 -3.30 -28.11 6.25
C ILE A 60 -2.50 -27.10 5.42
N ASP A 61 -1.26 -26.81 5.83
CA ASP A 61 -0.37 -25.90 5.12
C ASP A 61 -0.07 -26.41 3.72
N GLY A 62 0.15 -27.73 3.56
CA GLY A 62 0.33 -28.38 2.26
C GLY A 62 -0.87 -28.22 1.33
N LEU A 63 -2.10 -28.41 1.84
CA LEU A 63 -3.33 -28.21 1.07
C LEU A 63 -3.46 -26.75 0.59
N ILE A 64 -3.24 -25.79 1.48
CA ILE A 64 -3.34 -24.37 1.17
C ILE A 64 -2.29 -23.96 0.14
N ASN A 65 -1.03 -24.33 0.37
CA ASN A 65 0.08 -24.01 -0.53
C ASN A 65 -0.12 -24.59 -1.93
N SER A 66 -0.79 -25.74 -2.05
CA SER A 66 -1.10 -26.36 -3.36
C SER A 66 -1.97 -25.50 -4.28
N LEU A 67 -2.73 -24.55 -3.72
CA LEU A 67 -3.60 -23.65 -4.48
C LEU A 67 -2.81 -22.60 -5.28
N ASN A 68 -1.55 -22.34 -4.90
CA ASN A 68 -0.77 -21.20 -5.40
C ASN A 68 -1.55 -19.87 -5.33
N ASP A 69 -2.41 -19.74 -4.30
CA ASP A 69 -3.19 -18.56 -4.01
C ASP A 69 -2.66 -17.92 -2.72
N PRO A 70 -1.92 -16.79 -2.80
CA PRO A 70 -1.34 -16.15 -1.62
C PRO A 70 -2.40 -15.54 -0.68
N TYR A 71 -3.67 -15.56 -1.05
CA TYR A 71 -4.76 -14.99 -0.25
C TYR A 71 -5.62 -16.03 0.46
N THR A 72 -5.48 -17.31 0.14
CA THR A 72 -6.16 -18.39 0.86
C THR A 72 -5.26 -18.85 2.02
N GLU A 73 -5.80 -18.83 3.23
CA GLU A 73 -5.06 -19.15 4.45
C GLU A 73 -5.97 -19.75 5.53
N TYR A 74 -5.38 -20.60 6.37
CA TYR A 74 -6.02 -21.03 7.61
C TYR A 74 -5.69 -20.02 8.70
N LEU A 75 -6.73 -19.54 9.37
CA LEU A 75 -6.65 -18.61 10.50
C LEU A 75 -6.94 -19.39 11.79
N PRO A 76 -5.93 -19.76 12.59
CA PRO A 76 -6.14 -20.27 13.94
C PRO A 76 -6.94 -19.30 14.81
N PRO A 77 -7.56 -19.73 15.92
CA PRO A 77 -8.43 -18.89 16.74
C PRO A 77 -7.86 -17.51 17.11
N GLU A 78 -6.59 -17.44 17.53
CA GLU A 78 -5.93 -16.18 17.89
C GLU A 78 -5.72 -15.27 16.65
N MET A 79 -5.26 -15.85 15.54
CA MET A 79 -5.09 -15.12 14.28
C MET A 79 -6.43 -14.64 13.71
N LEU A 80 -7.50 -15.43 13.85
CA LEU A 80 -8.85 -15.02 13.44
C LEU A 80 -9.34 -13.82 14.28
N LYS A 81 -9.02 -13.81 15.57
CA LYS A 81 -9.35 -12.69 16.48
C LYS A 81 -8.59 -11.42 16.08
N GLU A 82 -7.29 -11.54 15.78
CA GLU A 82 -6.47 -10.43 15.27
C GLU A 82 -6.98 -9.93 13.92
N PHE A 83 -7.26 -10.84 12.99
CA PHE A 83 -7.80 -10.55 11.68
C PHE A 83 -9.11 -9.74 11.77
N LYS A 84 -10.06 -10.18 12.61
CA LYS A 84 -11.32 -9.44 12.83
C LYS A 84 -11.07 -8.05 13.40
N SER A 85 -10.23 -7.96 14.43
CA SER A 85 -9.88 -6.69 15.08
C SER A 85 -9.23 -5.69 14.10
N SER A 86 -8.52 -6.19 13.07
CA SER A 86 -7.89 -5.34 12.06
C SER A 86 -8.88 -4.51 11.22
N PHE A 87 -10.10 -5.03 10.96
CA PHE A 87 -11.14 -4.34 10.18
C PHE A 87 -11.95 -3.36 11.01
N ASP A 88 -12.16 -3.67 12.28
CA ASP A 88 -12.90 -2.79 13.17
C ASP A 88 -12.10 -1.50 13.43
N SER A 89 -10.78 -1.50 13.17
CA SER A 89 -9.85 -0.44 13.62
C SER A 89 -9.91 -0.26 15.13
N GLU A 90 -10.42 -1.27 15.81
CA GLU A 90 -10.64 -1.31 17.23
C GLU A 90 -9.52 -2.13 17.86
N PHE A 91 -8.78 -1.50 18.75
CA PHE A 91 -7.98 -2.21 19.72
C PHE A 91 -8.36 -1.74 21.12
N VAL A 92 -8.25 -2.63 22.09
CA VAL A 92 -8.52 -2.26 23.48
C VAL A 92 -7.23 -1.75 24.13
N GLY A 93 -7.24 -0.51 24.57
CA GLY A 93 -6.09 0.14 25.17
C GLY A 93 -6.43 1.55 25.65
N VAL A 94 -5.41 2.42 25.69
CA VAL A 94 -5.57 3.80 26.18
C VAL A 94 -5.40 4.86 25.08
N GLY A 95 -5.02 4.46 23.86
CA GLY A 95 -4.92 5.34 22.70
C GLY A 95 -3.63 6.14 22.60
N ILE A 96 -2.49 5.47 22.82
CA ILE A 96 -1.14 6.03 22.70
C ILE A 96 -0.42 5.32 21.55
N GLN A 97 0.28 6.08 20.72
CA GLN A 97 1.26 5.57 19.76
C GLN A 97 2.65 5.74 20.36
N LEU A 98 3.40 4.63 20.44
CA LEU A 98 4.73 4.58 21.06
C LEU A 98 5.80 4.29 20.01
N GLN A 99 6.98 4.85 20.21
CA GLN A 99 8.20 4.52 19.49
C GLN A 99 9.27 4.01 20.47
N PRO A 100 10.25 3.21 20.01
CA PRO A 100 11.42 2.91 20.83
C PRO A 100 12.17 4.21 21.16
N GLY A 101 12.47 4.43 22.44
CA GLY A 101 13.41 5.45 22.90
C GLY A 101 14.74 4.82 23.34
N GLU A 102 15.67 5.62 23.88
CA GLU A 102 16.98 5.13 24.32
C GLU A 102 16.87 4.09 25.45
N HIS A 103 16.06 4.38 26.47
CA HIS A 103 15.84 3.52 27.64
C HIS A 103 14.36 3.25 27.96
N PHE A 104 13.47 4.16 27.56
CA PHE A 104 12.03 4.05 27.81
C PHE A 104 11.30 4.29 26.48
N PRO A 105 10.15 3.62 26.24
CA PRO A 105 9.30 3.97 25.11
C PRO A 105 8.81 5.42 25.18
N GLU A 106 8.80 6.07 24.02
CA GLU A 106 8.40 7.47 23.88
C GLU A 106 7.07 7.59 23.15
N VAL A 107 6.24 8.55 23.56
CA VAL A 107 4.97 8.85 22.89
C VAL A 107 5.23 9.59 21.59
N MET A 108 4.97 8.91 20.47
CA MET A 108 4.98 9.47 19.12
C MET A 108 3.64 10.15 18.77
N GLY A 109 2.55 9.76 19.43
CA GLY A 109 1.23 10.30 19.14
C GLY A 109 0.18 9.91 20.16
N VAL A 110 -0.89 10.70 20.25
CA VAL A 110 -2.04 10.44 21.11
C VAL A 110 -3.29 10.51 20.26
N ILE A 111 -4.15 9.49 20.36
CA ILE A 111 -5.36 9.39 19.56
C ILE A 111 -6.42 10.34 20.13
N GLU A 112 -7.04 11.13 19.26
CA GLU A 112 -8.08 12.09 19.62
C GLU A 112 -9.27 11.40 20.31
N ASN A 113 -9.82 12.02 21.34
CA ASN A 113 -10.92 11.55 22.18
C ASN A 113 -10.63 10.25 22.99
N ALA A 114 -9.41 9.71 22.92
CA ALA A 114 -9.01 8.53 23.65
C ALA A 114 -8.75 8.80 25.16
N PRO A 115 -8.73 7.77 26.02
CA PRO A 115 -8.39 7.91 27.44
C PRO A 115 -7.07 8.65 27.69
N ALA A 116 -6.04 8.41 26.86
CA ALA A 116 -4.72 9.05 26.99
C ALA A 116 -4.74 10.56 26.75
N GLU A 117 -5.48 11.02 25.74
CA GLU A 117 -5.65 12.46 25.49
C GLU A 117 -6.36 13.13 26.67
N LYS A 118 -7.45 12.52 27.13
CA LYS A 118 -8.22 13.01 28.29
C LYS A 118 -7.41 13.04 29.58
N ALA A 119 -6.46 12.11 29.74
CA ALA A 119 -5.53 12.06 30.85
C ALA A 119 -4.35 13.05 30.71
N GLY A 120 -4.22 13.72 29.56
CA GLY A 120 -3.20 14.75 29.33
C GLY A 120 -1.82 14.20 28.96
N ILE A 121 -1.75 12.99 28.39
CA ILE A 121 -0.52 12.45 27.77
C ILE A 121 -0.18 13.30 26.54
N LYS A 122 1.10 13.54 26.30
CA LYS A 122 1.61 14.41 25.23
C LYS A 122 2.71 13.73 24.42
N LEU A 123 2.96 14.28 23.24
CA LEU A 123 4.11 13.94 22.42
C LEU A 123 5.42 14.03 23.23
N ASN A 124 6.32 13.08 23.03
CA ASN A 124 7.62 12.93 23.69
C ASN A 124 7.57 12.60 25.19
N ASP A 125 6.39 12.26 25.74
CA ASP A 125 6.32 11.65 27.07
C ASP A 125 7.02 10.29 27.06
N GLN A 126 7.81 9.98 28.10
CA GLN A 126 8.43 8.68 28.31
C GLN A 126 7.59 7.83 29.27
N ILE A 127 7.34 6.57 28.90
CA ILE A 127 6.66 5.61 29.78
C ILE A 127 7.71 4.92 30.67
N VAL A 128 7.78 5.32 31.94
CA VAL A 128 8.78 4.82 32.90
C VAL A 128 8.31 3.55 33.59
N LYS A 129 7.00 3.48 33.93
CA LYS A 129 6.40 2.30 34.56
C LYS A 129 5.00 2.03 34.03
N VAL A 130 4.62 0.76 34.05
CA VAL A 130 3.26 0.27 33.78
C VAL A 130 2.79 -0.55 34.98
N ASP A 131 1.72 -0.12 35.63
CA ASP A 131 1.18 -0.71 36.86
C ASP A 131 2.25 -0.87 37.97
N GLY A 132 3.13 0.13 38.07
CA GLY A 132 4.22 0.19 39.06
C GLY A 132 5.45 -0.64 38.70
N ILE A 133 5.43 -1.38 37.59
CA ILE A 133 6.56 -2.16 37.08
C ILE A 133 7.38 -1.26 36.16
N ASP A 134 8.66 -1.10 36.49
CA ASP A 134 9.63 -0.37 35.67
C ASP A 134 9.83 -1.06 34.31
N VAL A 135 9.90 -0.27 33.24
CA VAL A 135 10.03 -0.77 31.86
C VAL A 135 11.34 -0.35 31.19
N PHE A 136 12.37 0.00 31.97
CA PHE A 136 13.71 0.32 31.49
C PHE A 136 14.27 -0.79 30.59
N ASP A 137 14.71 -0.42 29.38
CA ASP A 137 15.24 -1.29 28.32
C ASP A 137 14.33 -2.48 27.94
N GLU A 138 13.04 -2.45 28.30
CA GLU A 138 12.11 -3.47 27.84
C GLU A 138 11.79 -3.31 26.34
N PRO A 139 11.68 -4.41 25.57
CA PRO A 139 11.25 -4.33 24.19
C PRO A 139 9.89 -3.63 24.07
N LEU A 140 9.77 -2.71 23.11
CA LEU A 140 8.56 -1.89 22.90
C LEU A 140 7.27 -2.74 22.91
N GLU A 141 7.29 -3.88 22.21
CA GLU A 141 6.15 -4.78 22.12
C GLU A 141 5.71 -5.31 23.50
N THR A 142 6.66 -5.61 24.39
CA THR A 142 6.37 -6.05 25.76
C THR A 142 5.67 -4.95 26.56
N VAL A 143 6.15 -3.72 26.45
CA VAL A 143 5.52 -2.55 27.11
C VAL A 143 4.11 -2.32 26.56
N VAL A 144 3.92 -2.42 25.24
CA VAL A 144 2.60 -2.30 24.60
C VAL A 144 1.63 -3.36 25.12
N GLN A 145 2.07 -4.61 25.30
CA GLN A 145 1.22 -5.68 25.85
C GLN A 145 0.83 -5.43 27.31
N LYS A 146 1.71 -4.85 28.14
CA LYS A 146 1.37 -4.44 29.52
C LYS A 146 0.34 -3.31 29.55
N ILE A 147 0.42 -2.36 28.61
CA ILE A 147 -0.52 -1.24 28.52
C ILE A 147 -1.90 -1.72 28.03
N ARG A 148 -1.94 -2.71 27.14
CA ARG A 148 -3.19 -3.32 26.67
C ARG A 148 -3.85 -4.17 27.75
N GLY A 149 -5.12 -4.49 27.53
CA GLY A 149 -5.94 -5.26 28.48
C GLY A 149 -7.43 -5.12 28.19
N PRO A 150 -8.31 -5.82 28.94
CA PRO A 150 -9.75 -5.81 28.67
C PRO A 150 -10.38 -4.42 28.83
N ALA A 151 -11.44 -4.14 28.08
CA ALA A 151 -12.10 -2.85 28.09
C ALA A 151 -12.75 -2.60 29.47
N GLY A 152 -12.71 -1.36 29.94
CA GLY A 152 -13.19 -0.96 31.26
C GLY A 152 -12.23 -1.22 32.41
N THR A 153 -11.14 -1.97 32.19
CA THR A 153 -10.09 -2.14 33.21
C THR A 153 -9.19 -0.90 33.28
N LYS A 154 -8.46 -0.74 34.38
CA LYS A 154 -7.54 0.38 34.58
C LYS A 154 -6.09 -0.02 34.33
N VAL A 155 -5.29 0.95 33.87
CA VAL A 155 -3.83 0.87 33.81
C VAL A 155 -3.26 2.15 34.40
N LYS A 156 -2.23 2.02 35.21
CA LYS A 156 -1.48 3.13 35.78
C LYS A 156 -0.17 3.28 35.02
N LEU A 157 0.04 4.45 34.40
CA LEU A 157 1.28 4.79 33.71
C LEU A 157 2.05 5.80 34.54
N THR A 158 3.34 5.55 34.75
CA THR A 158 4.27 6.56 35.27
C THR A 158 4.97 7.22 34.10
N ILE A 159 4.79 8.53 33.97
CA ILE A 159 5.23 9.34 32.84
C ILE A 159 6.38 10.25 33.26
N ARG A 160 7.40 10.33 32.42
CA ARG A 160 8.45 11.36 32.49
C ARG A 160 8.32 12.31 31.30
N ARG A 161 8.24 13.61 31.59
CA ARG A 161 8.08 14.66 30.57
C ARG A 161 9.22 15.65 30.65
N ASN A 162 9.94 15.85 29.55
CA ASN A 162 11.05 16.82 29.45
C ASN A 162 12.10 16.68 30.58
N GLY A 163 12.37 15.46 31.05
CA GLY A 163 13.32 15.20 32.14
C GLY A 163 12.89 15.71 33.53
N ALA A 164 11.63 16.11 33.71
CA ALA A 164 11.06 16.49 35.01
C ALA A 164 10.80 15.26 35.91
N GLU A 165 10.36 15.50 37.15
CA GLU A 165 9.93 14.42 38.06
C GLU A 165 8.81 13.57 37.46
N ASP A 166 8.90 12.26 37.71
CA ASP A 166 7.94 11.28 37.25
C ASP A 166 6.57 11.50 37.91
N PHE A 167 5.49 11.42 37.14
CA PHE A 167 4.13 11.53 37.65
C PHE A 167 3.24 10.39 37.14
N GLU A 168 2.24 10.02 37.94
CA GLU A 168 1.33 8.92 37.60
C GLU A 168 0.05 9.42 36.95
N LEU A 169 -0.41 8.70 35.93
CA LEU A 169 -1.72 8.83 35.33
C LEU A 169 -2.44 7.48 35.40
N GLU A 170 -3.67 7.47 35.90
CA GLU A 170 -4.54 6.30 35.85
C GLU A 170 -5.52 6.45 34.68
N LEU A 171 -5.52 5.46 33.79
CA LEU A 171 -6.32 5.47 32.57
C LEU A 171 -7.26 4.27 32.57
N VAL A 172 -8.48 4.47 32.09
CA VAL A 172 -9.43 3.38 31.84
C VAL A 172 -9.27 2.92 30.40
N ARG A 173 -8.96 1.63 30.21
CA ARG A 173 -8.86 1.02 28.88
C ARG A 173 -10.22 1.08 28.20
N ALA A 174 -10.23 1.47 26.93
CA ALA A 174 -11.43 1.57 26.09
C ALA A 174 -11.16 0.94 24.73
N ASN A 175 -12.22 0.67 23.97
CA ASN A 175 -12.06 0.42 22.54
C ASN A 175 -11.57 1.72 21.89
N ILE A 176 -10.36 1.67 21.37
CA ILE A 176 -9.74 2.78 20.67
C ILE A 176 -10.01 2.55 19.18
N ASN A 177 -10.76 3.47 18.57
CA ASN A 177 -10.92 3.50 17.14
C ASN A 177 -9.86 4.45 16.56
N THR A 178 -8.92 3.91 15.78
CA THR A 178 -8.06 4.77 14.94
C THR A 178 -8.85 5.19 13.71
N PRO A 179 -9.05 6.50 13.47
CA PRO A 179 -9.79 6.95 12.32
C PRO A 179 -9.14 6.42 11.04
N THR A 180 -9.97 5.91 10.15
CA THR A 180 -9.55 5.44 8.83
C THR A 180 -9.54 6.56 7.79
N VAL A 181 -10.11 7.71 8.16
CA VAL A 181 -10.27 8.88 7.31
C VAL A 181 -9.66 10.10 8.00
N ILE A 182 -8.73 10.76 7.31
CA ILE A 182 -8.17 12.05 7.71
C ILE A 182 -8.59 13.08 6.67
N SER A 183 -9.08 14.25 7.10
CA SER A 183 -9.47 15.33 6.18
C SER A 183 -8.93 16.69 6.57
N GLN A 184 -8.64 17.51 5.55
CA GLN A 184 -8.17 18.89 5.69
C GLN A 184 -8.60 19.73 4.48
N VAL A 185 -8.44 21.06 4.60
CA VAL A 185 -8.62 22.02 3.51
C VAL A 185 -7.28 22.69 3.25
N PHE A 186 -6.81 22.65 2.02
CA PHE A 186 -5.61 23.37 1.60
C PHE A 186 -5.89 24.87 1.47
N ASP A 187 -4.80 25.65 1.41
CA ASP A 187 -4.82 27.12 1.27
C ASP A 187 -5.52 27.62 0.00
N ASP A 188 -5.57 26.81 -1.06
CA ASP A 188 -6.32 27.11 -2.29
C ASP A 188 -7.81 26.70 -2.25
N GLY A 189 -8.30 26.25 -1.08
CA GLY A 189 -9.67 25.81 -0.87
C GLY A 189 -9.97 24.38 -1.35
N THR A 190 -8.97 23.64 -1.81
CA THR A 190 -9.12 22.21 -2.19
C THR A 190 -9.27 21.37 -0.94
N GLY A 191 -10.30 20.51 -0.90
CA GLY A 191 -10.46 19.52 0.14
C GLY A 191 -9.53 18.34 -0.09
N TYR A 192 -9.04 17.76 1.00
CA TYR A 192 -8.25 16.54 0.98
C TYR A 192 -8.84 15.54 1.93
N ILE A 193 -8.98 14.30 1.47
CA ILE A 193 -9.35 13.14 2.30
C ILE A 193 -8.36 12.02 2.04
N SER A 194 -7.65 11.56 3.06
CA SER A 194 -6.83 10.34 3.02
C SER A 194 -7.58 9.18 3.64
N LEU A 195 -7.51 8.02 2.98
CA LEU A 195 -8.00 6.75 3.50
C LEU A 195 -6.83 5.78 3.62
N ASN A 196 -6.55 5.30 4.82
CA ASN A 196 -5.45 4.35 5.06
C ASN A 196 -5.89 2.88 4.94
N LYS A 197 -7.19 2.58 5.08
CA LYS A 197 -7.81 1.26 4.88
C LYS A 197 -9.32 1.37 4.77
N PHE A 198 -9.98 0.28 4.37
CA PHE A 198 -11.44 0.15 4.35
C PHE A 198 -11.92 -0.76 5.50
N GLY A 199 -12.10 -0.16 6.68
CA GLY A 199 -12.65 -0.81 7.86
C GLY A 199 -14.16 -0.61 8.01
N ALA A 200 -14.76 -1.22 9.03
CA ALA A 200 -16.22 -1.29 9.20
C ALA A 200 -16.94 0.07 9.20
N ASN A 201 -16.27 1.12 9.68
CA ASN A 201 -16.81 2.48 9.83
C ASN A 201 -16.33 3.48 8.76
N THR A 202 -15.47 3.06 7.84
CA THR A 202 -14.76 3.99 6.93
C THR A 202 -15.69 4.82 6.06
N ALA A 203 -16.76 4.24 5.51
CA ALA A 203 -17.73 5.00 4.71
C ALA A 203 -18.48 6.06 5.54
N SER A 204 -18.76 5.77 6.82
CA SER A 204 -19.41 6.74 7.73
C SER A 204 -18.47 7.90 8.06
N GLU A 205 -17.19 7.59 8.35
CA GLU A 205 -16.15 8.59 8.59
C GLU A 205 -15.92 9.45 7.35
N PHE A 206 -15.88 8.83 6.16
CA PHE A 206 -15.75 9.51 4.88
C PHE A 206 -16.91 10.46 4.62
N ASN A 207 -18.16 10.01 4.81
CA ASN A 207 -19.34 10.85 4.59
C ASN A 207 -19.33 12.07 5.53
N LYS A 208 -18.97 11.88 6.81
CA LYS A 208 -18.83 12.99 7.77
C LYS A 208 -17.76 13.99 7.32
N ALA A 209 -16.61 13.49 6.88
CA ALA A 209 -15.53 14.33 6.36
C ALA A 209 -15.97 15.12 5.11
N LEU A 210 -16.58 14.44 4.14
CA LEU A 210 -17.06 15.06 2.90
C LEU A 210 -18.14 16.12 3.17
N THR A 211 -19.11 15.82 4.04
CA THR A 211 -20.14 16.80 4.44
C THR A 211 -19.52 18.02 5.12
N LYS A 212 -18.55 17.82 6.03
CA LYS A 212 -17.84 18.93 6.69
C LYS A 212 -17.08 19.80 5.67
N LEU A 213 -16.36 19.19 4.74
CA LEU A 213 -15.66 19.91 3.67
C LEU A 213 -16.64 20.72 2.80
N LYS A 214 -17.78 20.14 2.41
CA LYS A 214 -18.82 20.87 1.67
C LYS A 214 -19.38 22.06 2.45
N GLN A 215 -19.63 21.91 3.75
CA GLN A 215 -20.08 23.00 4.62
C GLN A 215 -19.04 24.12 4.73
N GLN A 216 -17.76 23.81 4.58
CA GLN A 216 -16.65 24.78 4.53
C GLN A 216 -16.49 25.44 3.15
N GLY A 217 -17.35 25.11 2.17
CA GLY A 217 -17.30 25.69 0.83
C GLY A 217 -16.31 25.03 -0.12
N VAL A 218 -15.80 23.84 0.22
CA VAL A 218 -14.92 23.07 -0.68
C VAL A 218 -15.67 22.66 -1.94
N THR A 219 -15.07 22.95 -3.10
CA THR A 219 -15.64 22.64 -4.42
C THR A 219 -14.86 21.59 -5.21
N ALA A 220 -13.72 21.12 -4.70
CA ALA A 220 -12.85 20.16 -5.37
C ALA A 220 -12.18 19.25 -4.33
N LEU A 221 -11.97 17.98 -4.66
CA LEU A 221 -11.48 16.97 -3.72
C LEU A 221 -10.24 16.25 -4.25
N ILE A 222 -9.25 16.11 -3.39
CA ILE A 222 -8.17 15.14 -3.54
C ILE A 222 -8.47 13.99 -2.57
N MET A 223 -8.61 12.78 -3.11
CA MET A 223 -8.74 11.54 -2.35
C MET A 223 -7.41 10.80 -2.40
N ASP A 224 -6.83 10.47 -1.26
CA ASP A 224 -5.53 9.80 -1.18
C ASP A 224 -5.69 8.34 -0.75
N LEU A 225 -5.39 7.42 -1.69
CA LEU A 225 -5.44 5.98 -1.52
C LEU A 225 -4.03 5.35 -1.57
N ARG A 226 -2.98 6.16 -1.52
CA ARG A 226 -1.59 5.68 -1.45
C ARG A 226 -1.38 4.87 -0.18
N ASP A 227 -0.58 3.82 -0.28
CA ASP A 227 -0.33 2.87 0.81
C ASP A 227 -1.58 2.21 1.42
N ASN A 228 -2.73 2.25 0.73
CA ASN A 228 -3.98 1.65 1.21
C ASN A 228 -4.20 0.24 0.61
N PRO A 229 -4.03 -0.85 1.39
CA PRO A 229 -4.13 -2.23 0.92
C PRO A 229 -5.58 -2.69 0.65
N GLY A 230 -6.55 -1.79 0.81
CA GLY A 230 -7.97 -2.06 0.64
C GLY A 230 -8.66 -2.40 1.96
N GLY A 231 -9.54 -3.40 1.91
CA GLY A 231 -10.34 -3.83 3.04
C GLY A 231 -11.72 -4.29 2.59
N MET A 232 -12.76 -3.86 3.31
CA MET A 232 -14.13 -4.29 3.06
C MET A 232 -14.71 -3.69 1.76
N LEU A 233 -15.19 -4.56 0.87
CA LEU A 233 -15.74 -4.18 -0.44
C LEU A 233 -16.95 -3.26 -0.32
N ASP A 234 -17.86 -3.52 0.63
CA ASP A 234 -19.06 -2.72 0.85
C ASP A 234 -18.72 -1.26 1.19
N GLN A 235 -17.61 -1.03 1.89
CA GLN A 235 -17.16 0.32 2.26
C GLN A 235 -16.70 1.10 1.03
N ALA A 236 -16.00 0.45 0.08
CA ALA A 236 -15.65 1.07 -1.19
C ALA A 236 -16.90 1.43 -2.01
N VAL A 237 -17.90 0.54 -2.07
CA VAL A 237 -19.17 0.79 -2.77
C VAL A 237 -19.92 1.97 -2.17
N ARG A 238 -20.01 2.03 -0.84
CA ARG A 238 -20.66 3.14 -0.12
C ARG A 238 -19.94 4.47 -0.30
N ILE A 239 -18.61 4.46 -0.34
CA ILE A 239 -17.83 5.68 -0.63
C ILE A 239 -18.05 6.12 -2.07
N ALA A 240 -17.98 5.20 -3.04
CA ALA A 240 -18.21 5.50 -4.45
C ALA A 240 -19.61 6.09 -4.71
N SER A 241 -20.61 5.64 -3.94
CA SER A 241 -22.00 6.15 -4.00
C SER A 241 -22.12 7.65 -3.69
N ASN A 242 -21.11 8.28 -3.08
CA ASN A 242 -21.11 9.73 -2.90
C ASN A 242 -20.91 10.49 -4.22
N PHE A 243 -20.35 9.87 -5.25
CA PHE A 243 -19.88 10.59 -6.45
C PHE A 243 -20.55 10.14 -7.75
N VAL A 244 -21.26 9.01 -7.73
CA VAL A 244 -21.93 8.42 -8.88
C VAL A 244 -23.44 8.37 -8.60
N GLU A 245 -24.26 8.61 -9.62
CA GLU A 245 -25.73 8.57 -9.51
C GLU A 245 -26.23 7.23 -8.94
N SER A 246 -27.36 7.24 -8.23
CA SER A 246 -27.94 6.04 -7.60
C SER A 246 -28.32 4.96 -8.63
N GLY A 247 -28.10 3.69 -8.28
CA GLY A 247 -28.39 2.52 -9.12
C GLY A 247 -27.31 2.16 -10.15
N GLN A 248 -26.23 2.93 -10.23
CA GLN A 248 -25.09 2.69 -11.12
C GLN A 248 -24.19 1.57 -10.59
N LEU A 249 -23.59 0.78 -11.48
CA LEU A 249 -22.72 -0.33 -11.13
C LEU A 249 -21.38 0.20 -10.62
N ILE A 250 -20.94 -0.21 -9.42
CA ILE A 250 -19.61 0.13 -8.89
C ILE A 250 -18.62 -1.00 -9.13
N THR A 251 -19.04 -2.24 -8.92
CA THR A 251 -18.22 -3.42 -9.22
C THR A 251 -19.11 -4.64 -9.37
N SER A 252 -18.58 -5.69 -9.96
CA SER A 252 -19.22 -6.99 -9.98
C SER A 252 -18.22 -8.08 -9.63
N THR A 253 -18.70 -9.16 -9.03
CA THR A 253 -17.90 -10.34 -8.69
C THR A 253 -18.39 -11.54 -9.47
N ILE A 254 -17.47 -12.37 -9.97
CA ILE A 254 -17.76 -13.61 -10.69
C ILE A 254 -17.17 -14.77 -9.90
N ASP A 255 -18.03 -15.73 -9.52
CA ASP A 255 -17.65 -16.91 -8.75
C ASP A 255 -17.13 -18.06 -9.64
N LYS A 256 -16.77 -19.20 -9.02
CA LYS A 256 -16.30 -20.39 -9.75
C LYS A 256 -17.32 -21.03 -10.69
N ASN A 257 -18.61 -20.75 -10.51
CA ASN A 257 -19.70 -21.26 -11.34
C ASN A 257 -20.06 -20.29 -12.48
N GLY A 258 -19.42 -19.12 -12.53
CA GLY A 258 -19.72 -18.05 -13.47
C GLY A 258 -20.91 -17.17 -13.04
N GLU A 259 -21.38 -17.30 -11.79
CA GLU A 259 -22.44 -16.46 -11.25
C GLU A 259 -21.89 -15.04 -11.01
N ARG A 260 -22.55 -14.04 -11.62
CA ARG A 260 -22.18 -12.63 -11.48
C ARG A 260 -23.08 -11.95 -10.46
N GLN A 261 -22.46 -11.41 -9.41
CA GLN A 261 -23.11 -10.53 -8.44
C GLN A 261 -22.68 -9.09 -8.70
N GLU A 262 -23.65 -8.17 -8.73
CA GLU A 262 -23.42 -6.74 -8.96
C GLU A 262 -23.58 -5.94 -7.67
N TYR A 263 -22.72 -4.95 -7.50
CA TYR A 263 -22.76 -3.99 -6.39
C TYR A 263 -22.98 -2.61 -6.97
N ARG A 264 -24.11 -1.99 -6.59
CA ARG A 264 -24.58 -0.74 -7.18
C ARG A 264 -24.60 0.37 -6.14
N THR A 265 -24.60 1.61 -6.62
CA THR A 265 -24.70 2.79 -5.75
C THR A 265 -26.06 2.87 -5.06
N GLU A 266 -26.04 3.33 -3.81
CA GLU A 266 -27.22 3.55 -2.99
C GLU A 266 -27.16 4.91 -2.29
N GLY A 267 -28.33 5.51 -2.04
CA GLY A 267 -28.45 6.75 -1.29
C GLY A 267 -28.17 8.02 -2.10
N GLU A 268 -27.99 9.14 -1.39
CA GLU A 268 -27.75 10.46 -1.99
C GLU A 268 -26.25 10.67 -2.28
N ALA A 269 -25.93 11.10 -3.49
CA ALA A 269 -24.57 11.38 -3.93
C ALA A 269 -24.09 12.77 -3.45
N ILE A 270 -23.53 12.83 -2.24
CA ILE A 270 -23.06 14.06 -1.59
C ILE A 270 -22.05 14.82 -2.45
N GLY A 271 -21.12 14.13 -3.10
CA GLY A 271 -20.06 14.65 -3.95
C GLY A 271 -20.38 14.68 -5.44
N LEU A 272 -21.66 14.51 -5.85
CA LEU A 272 -22.04 14.48 -7.25
C LEU A 272 -21.56 15.76 -7.99
N GLY A 273 -20.84 15.57 -9.09
CA GLY A 273 -20.30 16.67 -9.90
C GLY A 273 -19.11 17.41 -9.29
N MET A 274 -18.60 17.00 -8.13
CA MET A 274 -17.39 17.57 -7.52
C MET A 274 -16.14 17.09 -8.28
N PRO A 275 -15.34 17.99 -8.88
CA PRO A 275 -14.05 17.63 -9.47
C PRO A 275 -13.19 16.88 -8.45
N THR A 276 -12.80 15.66 -8.80
CA THR A 276 -12.09 14.75 -7.90
C THR A 276 -10.81 14.22 -8.54
N VAL A 277 -9.72 14.21 -7.77
CA VAL A 277 -8.48 13.52 -8.12
C VAL A 277 -8.22 12.44 -7.09
N ILE A 278 -7.82 11.24 -7.54
CA ILE A 278 -7.42 10.15 -6.66
C ILE A 278 -5.91 9.94 -6.78
N LEU A 279 -5.21 10.00 -5.66
CA LEU A 279 -3.80 9.63 -5.58
C LEU A 279 -3.70 8.13 -5.34
N VAL A 280 -2.91 7.43 -6.16
CA VAL A 280 -2.70 5.98 -6.09
C VAL A 280 -1.23 5.63 -6.23
N ASP A 281 -0.85 4.49 -5.68
CA ASP A 281 0.47 3.90 -5.86
C ASP A 281 0.41 2.36 -5.94
N HIS A 282 1.57 1.72 -6.03
CA HIS A 282 1.69 0.26 -6.09
C HIS A 282 1.14 -0.48 -4.86
N ASN A 283 0.89 0.22 -3.75
CA ASN A 283 0.33 -0.34 -2.52
C ASN A 283 -1.19 -0.14 -2.44
N SER A 284 -1.77 0.72 -3.28
CA SER A 284 -3.22 0.81 -3.47
C SER A 284 -3.76 -0.52 -4.01
N ALA A 285 -4.57 -1.24 -3.22
CA ALA A 285 -5.04 -2.59 -3.59
C ALA A 285 -6.52 -2.83 -3.27
N SER A 286 -7.13 -3.82 -3.94
CA SER A 286 -8.44 -4.39 -3.58
C SER A 286 -9.55 -3.34 -3.49
N ALA A 287 -10.14 -3.09 -2.32
CA ALA A 287 -11.19 -2.07 -2.13
C ALA A 287 -10.77 -0.67 -2.63
N SER A 288 -9.49 -0.31 -2.53
CA SER A 288 -8.93 0.93 -3.11
C SER A 288 -9.06 0.95 -4.63
N GLU A 289 -8.78 -0.19 -5.28
CA GLU A 289 -8.89 -0.37 -6.73
C GLU A 289 -10.36 -0.42 -7.19
N ILE A 290 -11.25 -1.00 -6.38
CA ILE A 290 -12.70 -0.95 -6.65
C ILE A 290 -13.19 0.51 -6.67
N LEU A 291 -12.85 1.29 -5.64
CA LEU A 291 -13.24 2.70 -5.55
C LEU A 291 -12.62 3.51 -6.69
N ALA A 292 -11.31 3.43 -6.87
CA ALA A 292 -10.59 4.20 -7.89
C ALA A 292 -11.03 3.80 -9.30
N GLY A 293 -11.15 2.51 -9.58
CA GLY A 293 -11.56 1.98 -10.88
C GLY A 293 -12.99 2.37 -11.25
N ALA A 294 -13.92 2.34 -10.29
CA ALA A 294 -15.28 2.81 -10.54
C ALA A 294 -15.34 4.30 -10.87
N LEU A 295 -14.69 5.14 -10.06
CA LEU A 295 -14.70 6.59 -10.30
C LEU A 295 -13.92 6.99 -11.56
N GLN A 296 -12.89 6.24 -11.93
CA GLN A 296 -12.18 6.40 -13.21
C GLN A 296 -13.07 6.03 -14.40
N ASP A 297 -13.76 4.88 -14.35
CA ASP A 297 -14.61 4.40 -15.43
C ASP A 297 -15.80 5.34 -15.72
N TYR A 298 -16.33 5.99 -14.68
CA TYR A 298 -17.37 7.02 -14.84
C TYR A 298 -16.82 8.41 -15.19
N HIS A 299 -15.51 8.57 -15.37
CA HIS A 299 -14.85 9.87 -15.58
C HIS A 299 -15.14 10.91 -14.48
N VAL A 300 -15.45 10.42 -13.28
CA VAL A 300 -15.72 11.24 -12.08
C VAL A 300 -14.42 11.66 -11.42
N ALA A 301 -13.41 10.80 -11.46
CA ALA A 301 -12.10 11.08 -10.91
C ALA A 301 -10.97 10.84 -11.92
N THR A 302 -9.93 11.66 -11.80
CA THR A 302 -8.64 11.45 -12.48
C THR A 302 -7.66 10.80 -11.51
N LEU A 303 -7.04 9.68 -11.91
CA LEU A 303 -6.02 8.99 -11.12
C LEU A 303 -4.63 9.58 -11.39
N ILE A 304 -3.91 9.91 -10.32
CA ILE A 304 -2.53 10.40 -10.38
C ILE A 304 -1.63 9.48 -9.54
N GLY A 305 -0.48 9.09 -10.10
CA GLY A 305 0.55 8.36 -9.36
C GLY A 305 1.21 7.25 -10.16
N SER A 306 1.25 6.03 -9.61
CA SER A 306 1.72 4.83 -10.31
C SER A 306 0.58 3.84 -10.59
N ALA A 307 0.87 2.74 -11.29
CA ALA A 307 -0.07 1.63 -11.36
C ALA A 307 -0.36 1.07 -9.96
N THR A 308 -1.58 0.62 -9.74
CA THR A 308 -2.02 -0.02 -8.49
C THR A 308 -1.57 -1.47 -8.40
N TYR A 309 -1.76 -2.10 -7.24
CA TYR A 309 -1.23 -3.43 -6.93
C TYR A 309 -1.74 -4.55 -7.85
N GLY A 310 -3.01 -4.53 -8.24
CA GLY A 310 -3.65 -5.57 -9.04
C GLY A 310 -4.25 -6.71 -8.25
N LYS A 311 -4.81 -6.46 -7.07
CA LYS A 311 -5.50 -7.50 -6.27
C LYS A 311 -6.97 -7.53 -6.66
N GLY A 312 -7.30 -8.37 -7.65
CA GLY A 312 -8.63 -8.49 -8.24
C GLY A 312 -9.49 -9.66 -7.72
N THR A 313 -9.16 -10.22 -6.55
CA THR A 313 -9.85 -11.38 -5.95
C THR A 313 -10.61 -11.00 -4.69
N VAL A 314 -11.67 -11.75 -4.40
CA VAL A 314 -12.50 -11.61 -3.20
C VAL A 314 -12.35 -12.85 -2.33
N GLN A 315 -12.02 -12.62 -1.06
CA GLN A 315 -11.93 -13.67 -0.05
C GLN A 315 -13.20 -13.68 0.81
N THR A 316 -13.60 -14.87 1.25
CA THR A 316 -14.57 -15.05 2.34
C THR A 316 -13.91 -15.75 3.51
N VAL A 317 -14.43 -15.53 4.72
CA VAL A 317 -13.95 -16.19 5.94
C VAL A 317 -14.99 -17.19 6.39
N VAL A 318 -14.65 -18.48 6.30
CA VAL A 318 -15.51 -19.61 6.68
C VAL A 318 -15.12 -20.07 8.08
N PRO A 319 -15.95 -19.85 9.11
CA PRO A 319 -15.66 -20.32 10.46
C PRO A 319 -15.57 -21.84 10.51
N LEU A 320 -14.63 -22.37 11.28
CA LEU A 320 -14.47 -23.80 11.52
C LEU A 320 -14.93 -24.16 12.93
N SER A 321 -15.34 -25.41 13.13
CA SER A 321 -15.76 -25.92 14.45
C SER A 321 -14.63 -25.92 15.49
N SER A 322 -13.36 -25.85 15.04
CA SER A 322 -12.17 -25.69 15.89
C SER A 322 -12.04 -24.30 16.53
N GLY A 323 -12.89 -23.34 16.14
CA GLY A 323 -12.80 -21.94 16.57
C GLY A 323 -11.93 -21.06 15.68
N GLY A 324 -11.18 -21.65 14.74
CA GLY A 324 -10.47 -20.94 13.67
C GLY A 324 -11.37 -20.63 12.47
N ALA A 325 -10.77 -20.25 11.35
CA ALA A 325 -11.47 -20.05 10.07
C ALA A 325 -10.60 -20.38 8.87
N LEU A 326 -11.22 -20.76 7.76
CA LEU A 326 -10.60 -20.76 6.44
C LEU A 326 -10.92 -19.43 5.75
N LYS A 327 -9.90 -18.62 5.48
CA LYS A 327 -10.03 -17.49 4.57
C LYS A 327 -9.72 -18.00 3.16
N VAL A 328 -10.69 -17.92 2.25
CA VAL A 328 -10.60 -18.55 0.93
C VAL A 328 -11.06 -17.61 -0.17
N THR A 329 -10.32 -17.58 -1.28
CA THR A 329 -10.71 -16.85 -2.49
C THR A 329 -11.90 -17.53 -3.16
N ILE A 330 -13.00 -16.78 -3.34
CA ILE A 330 -14.25 -17.32 -3.90
C ILE A 330 -14.65 -16.68 -5.23
N ALA A 331 -14.13 -15.49 -5.54
CA ALA A 331 -14.52 -14.74 -6.72
C ALA A 331 -13.41 -13.82 -7.20
N LYS A 332 -13.56 -13.34 -8.44
CA LYS A 332 -12.80 -12.22 -9.00
C LYS A 332 -13.73 -11.04 -9.20
N TYR A 333 -13.24 -9.81 -9.00
CA TYR A 333 -14.04 -8.62 -9.25
C TYR A 333 -13.60 -7.87 -10.52
N HIS A 334 -14.57 -7.17 -11.12
CA HIS A 334 -14.43 -6.38 -12.33
C HIS A 334 -14.89 -4.94 -12.05
N THR A 335 -14.30 -3.96 -12.74
CA THR A 335 -14.77 -2.56 -12.71
C THR A 335 -16.09 -2.40 -13.48
N PRO A 336 -16.74 -1.23 -13.45
CA PRO A 336 -17.99 -0.99 -14.20
C PRO A 336 -17.85 -1.19 -15.71
N SER A 337 -16.69 -0.88 -16.28
CA SER A 337 -16.36 -1.12 -17.70
C SER A 337 -15.87 -2.56 -17.97
N ASP A 338 -16.10 -3.47 -17.03
CA ASP A 338 -15.71 -4.89 -17.09
C ASP A 338 -14.19 -5.14 -17.17
N LYS A 339 -13.37 -4.18 -16.72
CA LYS A 339 -11.90 -4.35 -16.69
C LYS A 339 -11.51 -5.37 -15.62
N VAL A 340 -10.60 -6.27 -16.00
CA VAL A 340 -9.95 -7.21 -15.09
C VAL A 340 -8.81 -6.51 -14.35
N VAL A 341 -8.87 -6.47 -13.03
CA VAL A 341 -7.83 -5.85 -12.19
C VAL A 341 -6.78 -6.86 -11.73
N ASN A 342 -7.16 -8.15 -11.59
CA ASN A 342 -6.30 -9.17 -11.00
C ASN A 342 -5.00 -9.40 -11.80
N GLY A 343 -3.86 -9.18 -11.15
CA GLY A 343 -2.52 -9.33 -11.73
C GLY A 343 -2.09 -8.20 -12.67
N ILE A 344 -2.93 -7.17 -12.85
CA ILE A 344 -2.68 -6.04 -13.77
C ILE A 344 -2.64 -4.72 -13.01
N GLY A 345 -3.61 -4.48 -12.12
CA GLY A 345 -3.83 -3.17 -11.50
C GLY A 345 -4.56 -2.19 -12.41
N LEU A 346 -4.76 -0.99 -11.90
CA LEU A 346 -5.27 0.17 -12.61
C LEU A 346 -4.10 1.04 -13.06
N SER A 347 -4.16 1.49 -14.31
CA SER A 347 -3.24 2.51 -14.81
C SER A 347 -3.73 3.91 -14.39
N PRO A 348 -2.86 4.78 -13.86
CA PRO A 348 -3.23 6.16 -13.58
C PRO A 348 -3.44 6.92 -14.90
N ASP A 349 -4.34 7.90 -14.88
CA ASP A 349 -4.56 8.81 -16.01
C ASP A 349 -3.34 9.72 -16.22
N TYR A 350 -2.72 10.17 -15.12
CA TYR A 350 -1.46 10.91 -15.12
C TYR A 350 -0.42 10.22 -14.25
N GLN A 351 0.60 9.67 -14.89
CA GLN A 351 1.71 9.04 -14.17
C GLN A 351 2.63 10.11 -13.58
N VAL A 352 2.77 10.10 -12.26
CA VAL A 352 3.70 10.94 -11.48
C VAL A 352 4.37 10.02 -10.47
N LEU A 353 5.63 9.66 -10.72
CA LEU A 353 6.32 8.65 -9.91
C LEU A 353 7.06 9.26 -8.72
N THR A 354 7.26 10.57 -8.69
CA THR A 354 7.80 11.25 -7.52
C THR A 354 6.69 11.44 -6.47
N PRO A 355 6.71 10.74 -5.32
CA PRO A 355 5.57 10.72 -4.39
C PRO A 355 5.17 12.11 -3.87
N GLY A 356 6.15 12.97 -3.60
CA GLY A 356 5.90 14.34 -3.15
C GLY A 356 5.29 15.26 -4.22
N LEU A 357 5.42 14.92 -5.51
CA LEU A 357 4.85 15.71 -6.61
C LEU A 357 3.42 15.31 -6.97
N GLN A 358 2.94 14.14 -6.54
CA GLN A 358 1.57 13.67 -6.82
C GLN A 358 0.52 14.64 -6.27
N LEU A 359 0.73 15.15 -5.05
CA LEU A 359 -0.15 16.14 -4.44
C LEU A 359 -0.13 17.48 -5.18
N VAL A 360 1.05 17.94 -5.59
CA VAL A 360 1.22 19.17 -6.38
C VAL A 360 0.51 19.03 -7.73
N ALA A 361 0.68 17.89 -8.39
CA ALA A 361 0.03 17.60 -9.68
C ALA A 361 -1.50 17.56 -9.54
N ALA A 362 -2.03 16.96 -8.47
CA ALA A 362 -3.46 16.95 -8.19
C ALA A 362 -4.02 18.36 -7.96
N ARG A 363 -3.34 19.18 -7.16
CA ARG A 363 -3.73 20.58 -6.94
C ARG A 363 -3.69 21.39 -8.23
N ARG A 364 -2.65 21.21 -9.06
CA ARG A 364 -2.55 21.83 -10.39
C ARG A 364 -3.70 21.44 -11.32
N LEU A 365 -4.11 20.17 -11.31
CA LEU A 365 -5.20 19.68 -12.16
C LEU A 365 -6.54 20.29 -11.74
N LEU A 366 -6.79 20.40 -10.44
CA LEU A 366 -8.03 20.97 -9.89
C LEU A 366 -8.06 22.51 -9.93
N LYS A 367 -6.90 23.15 -9.76
CA LYS A 367 -6.70 24.60 -9.72
C LYS A 367 -5.49 24.97 -10.59
N PRO A 368 -5.66 25.07 -11.92
CA PRO A 368 -4.57 25.43 -12.82
C PRO A 368 -3.99 26.80 -12.50
N SER A 369 -2.67 26.90 -12.41
CA SER A 369 -1.94 28.16 -12.29
C SER A 369 -1.46 28.66 -13.66
N GLU A 370 -1.27 29.97 -13.81
CA GLU A 370 -0.70 30.59 -15.04
C GLU A 370 0.78 30.24 -15.27
N LYS A 371 1.44 29.77 -14.19
CA LYS A 371 2.83 29.33 -14.21
C LYS A 371 3.08 28.21 -13.22
N ASN A 372 4.04 27.36 -13.55
CA ASN A 372 4.63 26.40 -12.63
C ASN A 372 6.06 26.84 -12.32
N VAL A 373 6.37 26.94 -11.03
CA VAL A 373 7.67 27.39 -10.53
C VAL A 373 8.28 26.28 -9.68
N VAL A 374 9.58 26.06 -9.85
CA VAL A 374 10.38 25.16 -9.03
C VAL A 374 11.60 25.92 -8.54
N ASP A 375 11.71 26.09 -7.23
CA ASP A 375 12.80 26.81 -6.57
C ASP A 375 13.69 25.83 -5.80
N PHE A 376 14.92 25.70 -6.29
CA PHE A 376 15.97 24.93 -5.64
C PHE A 376 16.85 25.81 -4.76
N ASP A 377 17.33 25.23 -3.67
CA ASP A 377 18.31 25.82 -2.77
C ASP A 377 19.32 24.73 -2.37
N THR A 378 20.60 24.91 -2.70
CA THR A 378 21.65 23.90 -2.43
C THR A 378 21.90 23.67 -0.93
N GLU A 379 21.47 24.60 -0.08
CA GLU A 379 21.61 24.50 1.38
C GLU A 379 20.43 23.77 2.02
N LYS A 380 19.42 23.38 1.24
CA LYS A 380 18.22 22.71 1.72
C LYS A 380 18.06 21.32 1.09
N SER A 381 17.45 20.42 1.84
CA SER A 381 17.04 19.09 1.38
C SER A 381 15.64 19.06 0.75
N GLU A 382 14.99 20.22 0.63
CA GLU A 382 13.66 20.39 0.04
C GLU A 382 13.72 21.35 -1.15
N VAL A 383 12.85 21.11 -2.12
CA VAL A 383 12.64 21.98 -3.28
C VAL A 383 11.21 22.50 -3.22
N LEU A 384 11.02 23.81 -3.42
CA LEU A 384 9.69 24.40 -3.42
C LEU A 384 9.08 24.27 -4.82
N VAL A 385 7.90 23.66 -4.91
CA VAL A 385 7.14 23.55 -6.16
C VAL A 385 5.85 24.33 -5.98
N ASN A 386 5.73 25.46 -6.68
CA ASN A 386 4.65 26.43 -6.45
C ASN A 386 4.52 26.83 -4.96
N GLY A 387 5.65 26.96 -4.27
CA GLY A 387 5.70 27.26 -2.83
C GLY A 387 5.46 26.08 -1.89
N ILE A 388 5.14 24.89 -2.41
CA ILE A 388 4.95 23.66 -1.61
C ILE A 388 6.31 22.98 -1.44
N PRO A 389 6.79 22.71 -0.21
CA PRO A 389 8.04 21.99 -0.01
C PRO A 389 7.90 20.51 -0.41
N VAL A 390 8.83 20.05 -1.24
CA VAL A 390 8.88 18.66 -1.72
C VAL A 390 10.26 18.09 -1.43
N GLN A 391 10.28 16.94 -0.75
CA GLN A 391 11.52 16.21 -0.47
C GLN A 391 12.07 15.57 -1.75
N ILE A 392 13.39 15.56 -1.85
CA ILE A 392 14.12 15.17 -3.05
C ILE A 392 15.40 14.46 -2.64
N ARG A 393 15.71 13.36 -3.35
CA ARG A 393 16.88 12.53 -3.07
C ARG A 393 18.19 13.27 -3.39
N GLN A 394 18.26 13.91 -4.55
CA GLN A 394 19.44 14.64 -5.00
C GLN A 394 19.03 16.01 -5.55
N THR A 395 19.60 17.06 -4.98
CA THR A 395 19.45 18.43 -5.51
C THR A 395 20.26 18.62 -6.79
N PHE A 396 20.18 19.82 -7.37
CA PHE A 396 21.02 20.17 -8.52
C PHE A 396 22.50 20.23 -8.14
N TRP A 397 23.36 19.94 -9.10
CA TRP A 397 24.81 19.98 -8.90
C TRP A 397 25.49 20.64 -10.10
N GLN A 398 26.76 21.02 -9.92
CA GLN A 398 27.53 21.71 -10.94
C GLN A 398 28.85 20.99 -11.22
N LYS A 399 29.18 20.82 -12.50
CA LYS A 399 30.47 20.25 -12.95
C LYS A 399 30.94 20.96 -14.20
N ASN A 400 32.20 21.39 -14.22
CA ASN A 400 32.81 22.11 -15.34
C ASN A 400 31.99 23.33 -15.82
N GLY A 401 31.33 24.04 -14.90
CA GLY A 401 30.49 25.20 -15.25
C GLY A 401 29.05 24.88 -15.67
N ILE A 402 28.69 23.60 -15.84
CA ILE A 402 27.35 23.17 -16.23
C ILE A 402 26.55 22.78 -14.98
N ILE A 403 25.33 23.32 -14.86
CA ILE A 403 24.36 22.95 -13.82
C ILE A 403 23.50 21.80 -14.34
N TYR A 404 23.37 20.75 -13.54
CA TYR A 404 22.61 19.54 -13.83
C TYR A 404 21.45 19.40 -12.85
N LEU A 405 20.25 19.19 -13.40
CA LEU A 405 19.00 19.10 -12.66
C LEU A 405 18.40 17.68 -12.73
N PRO A 406 17.78 17.18 -11.67
CA PRO A 406 17.12 15.87 -11.68
C PRO A 406 15.95 15.89 -12.67
N LEU A 407 16.11 15.17 -13.80
CA LEU A 407 15.25 15.28 -14.98
C LEU A 407 13.79 14.97 -14.63
N ARG A 408 13.54 13.79 -14.04
CA ARG A 408 12.16 13.37 -13.73
C ARG A 408 11.49 14.35 -12.78
N PHE A 409 12.17 14.73 -11.70
CA PHE A 409 11.65 15.68 -10.72
C PHE A 409 11.27 17.00 -11.39
N VAL A 410 12.18 17.63 -12.15
CA VAL A 410 11.93 18.91 -12.81
C VAL A 410 10.71 18.86 -13.72
N PHE A 411 10.65 17.86 -14.59
CA PHE A 411 9.58 17.80 -15.59
C PHE A 411 8.22 17.46 -14.96
N GLU A 412 8.16 16.52 -14.01
CA GLU A 412 6.92 16.26 -13.25
C GLU A 412 6.49 17.50 -12.43
N ALA A 413 7.46 18.18 -11.79
CA ALA A 413 7.22 19.37 -10.99
C ALA A 413 6.72 20.54 -11.85
N LEU A 414 7.09 20.62 -13.13
CA LEU A 414 6.59 21.60 -14.07
C LEU A 414 5.32 21.17 -14.82
N GLY A 415 4.83 19.94 -14.63
CA GLY A 415 3.59 19.43 -15.22
C GLY A 415 3.75 18.73 -16.56
N TYR A 416 4.96 18.33 -16.92
CA TYR A 416 5.24 17.45 -18.04
C TYR A 416 5.07 15.98 -17.62
N LYS A 417 4.67 15.15 -18.58
CA LYS A 417 4.74 13.69 -18.47
C LYS A 417 6.15 13.23 -18.81
N VAL A 418 6.70 12.34 -17.98
CA VAL A 418 8.03 11.72 -18.18
C VAL A 418 7.84 10.22 -18.34
N ASP A 419 8.13 9.70 -19.54
CA ASP A 419 7.93 8.31 -19.92
C ASP A 419 9.25 7.65 -20.31
N TRP A 420 9.66 6.61 -19.56
CA TRP A 420 10.90 5.88 -19.81
C TRP A 420 10.66 4.74 -20.78
N GLN A 421 11.37 4.76 -21.91
CA GLN A 421 11.26 3.76 -22.97
C GLN A 421 12.42 2.77 -22.87
N THR A 422 12.21 1.68 -22.12
CA THR A 422 13.24 0.65 -21.89
C THR A 422 13.69 -0.04 -23.18
N SER A 423 12.80 -0.15 -24.18
CA SER A 423 13.09 -0.84 -25.45
C SER A 423 14.19 -0.18 -26.29
N ASN A 424 14.42 1.12 -26.11
CA ASN A 424 15.39 1.89 -26.89
C ASN A 424 16.25 2.83 -26.03
N ASN A 425 16.31 2.62 -24.71
CA ASN A 425 17.08 3.41 -23.76
C ASN A 425 16.85 4.93 -23.93
N SER A 426 15.59 5.35 -24.01
CA SER A 426 15.24 6.76 -24.17
C SER A 426 14.24 7.23 -23.11
N VAL A 427 14.20 8.54 -22.89
CA VAL A 427 13.17 9.19 -22.07
C VAL A 427 12.39 10.17 -22.93
N ARG A 428 11.07 10.02 -22.91
CA ARG A 428 10.13 10.90 -23.61
C ARG A 428 9.51 11.87 -22.62
N ILE A 429 9.55 13.15 -22.97
CA ILE A 429 8.98 14.23 -22.18
C ILE A 429 7.89 14.90 -23.02
N THR A 430 6.66 14.90 -22.52
CA THR A 430 5.52 15.51 -23.21
C THR A 430 4.75 16.48 -22.33
N GLY A 431 4.27 17.58 -22.91
CA GLY A 431 3.50 18.60 -22.18
C GLY A 431 3.61 19.96 -22.85
N TYR A 432 2.58 20.81 -22.71
CA TYR A 432 2.57 22.18 -23.25
C TYR A 432 2.93 22.30 -24.75
N GLY A 433 2.53 21.31 -25.56
CA GLY A 433 2.87 21.24 -27.00
C GLY A 433 4.27 20.72 -27.33
N SER A 434 5.09 20.41 -26.32
CA SER A 434 6.38 19.74 -26.48
C SER A 434 6.23 18.23 -26.51
N ASN A 435 6.95 17.58 -27.41
CA ASN A 435 7.22 16.14 -27.42
C ASN A 435 8.70 15.94 -27.72
N VAL A 436 9.49 15.67 -26.68
CA VAL A 436 10.94 15.56 -26.76
C VAL A 436 11.37 14.16 -26.37
N LEU A 437 12.20 13.53 -27.20
CA LEU A 437 12.81 12.23 -26.92
C LEU A 437 14.31 12.43 -26.73
N PHE A 438 14.82 12.04 -25.56
CA PHE A 438 16.26 11.99 -25.29
C PHE A 438 16.73 10.54 -25.31
N GLY A 439 17.66 10.23 -26.20
CA GLY A 439 18.44 9.00 -26.13
C GLY A 439 19.46 9.08 -24.99
N THR A 440 19.47 8.09 -24.11
CA THR A 440 20.34 8.10 -22.92
C THR A 440 21.75 7.56 -23.16
N GLN A 441 22.00 6.96 -24.34
CA GLN A 441 23.28 6.35 -24.69
C GLN A 441 23.95 7.01 -25.91
N ASP A 442 23.18 7.34 -26.94
CA ASP A 442 23.69 7.96 -28.18
C ASP A 442 23.70 9.49 -28.11
N GLY A 443 23.06 10.08 -27.09
CA GLY A 443 22.91 11.53 -26.93
C GLY A 443 22.00 12.17 -27.98
N GLN A 444 21.26 11.37 -28.76
CA GLN A 444 20.36 11.89 -29.78
C GLN A 444 19.14 12.53 -29.12
N VAL A 445 18.80 13.75 -29.55
CA VAL A 445 17.60 14.44 -29.09
C VAL A 445 16.67 14.69 -30.27
N VAL A 446 15.40 14.29 -30.13
CA VAL A 446 14.36 14.52 -31.14
C VAL A 446 13.28 15.43 -30.54
N VAL A 447 13.16 16.65 -31.05
CA VAL A 447 12.16 17.63 -30.61
C VAL A 447 11.06 17.71 -31.66
N ASN A 448 9.84 17.34 -31.30
CA ASN A 448 8.66 17.37 -32.19
C ASN A 448 8.92 16.68 -33.54
N GLY A 449 9.62 15.54 -33.50
CA GLY A 449 9.96 14.74 -34.68
C GLY A 449 11.20 15.19 -35.46
N LYS A 450 11.92 16.23 -35.01
CA LYS A 450 13.14 16.73 -35.65
C LYS A 450 14.37 16.47 -34.79
N VAL A 451 15.40 15.84 -35.36
CA VAL A 451 16.70 15.67 -34.72
C VAL A 451 17.30 17.04 -34.42
N THR A 452 17.70 17.26 -33.17
CA THR A 452 18.29 18.49 -32.66
C THR A 452 19.72 18.21 -32.21
N THR A 453 20.66 19.08 -32.59
CA THR A 453 22.08 18.97 -32.25
C THR A 453 22.53 20.14 -31.36
N GLY A 454 23.70 20.01 -30.73
CA GLY A 454 24.26 21.07 -29.87
C GLY A 454 23.69 21.09 -28.45
N LEU A 455 23.04 20.01 -28.03
CA LEU A 455 22.61 19.79 -26.65
C LEU A 455 23.66 18.97 -25.90
N GLU A 456 23.73 19.16 -24.60
CA GLU A 456 24.64 18.44 -23.73
C GLU A 456 24.03 17.06 -23.39
N PRO A 457 24.81 15.98 -23.32
CA PRO A 457 24.25 14.66 -23.04
C PRO A 457 23.70 14.59 -21.61
N LEU A 458 22.61 13.84 -21.44
CA LEU A 458 22.09 13.50 -20.11
C LEU A 458 23.17 12.81 -19.28
N LYS A 459 23.15 13.06 -17.97
CA LYS A 459 24.04 12.41 -17.00
C LYS A 459 23.26 11.45 -16.14
N ILE A 460 23.91 10.36 -15.75
CA ILE A 460 23.36 9.40 -14.80
C ILE A 460 24.31 9.37 -13.61
N GLU A 461 23.81 9.72 -12.43
CA GLU A 461 24.55 9.71 -11.17
C GLU A 461 23.67 9.01 -10.12
N GLU A 462 24.22 8.01 -9.44
CA GLU A 462 23.53 7.19 -8.42
C GLU A 462 22.18 6.58 -8.87
N GLY A 463 22.04 6.31 -10.17
CA GLY A 463 20.82 5.76 -10.77
C GLY A 463 19.74 6.79 -11.11
N GLU A 464 20.01 8.08 -10.91
CA GLU A 464 19.12 9.18 -11.30
C GLU A 464 19.64 9.89 -12.55
N THR A 465 18.73 10.29 -13.44
CA THR A 465 19.07 10.99 -14.68
C THR A 465 18.96 12.48 -14.52
N PHE A 466 19.97 13.20 -14.98
CA PHE A 466 20.08 14.64 -14.89
C PHE A 466 20.13 15.29 -16.26
N ILE A 467 19.43 16.42 -16.39
CA ILE A 467 19.41 17.26 -17.57
C ILE A 467 20.23 18.55 -17.33
N PRO A 468 21.05 18.98 -18.29
CA PRO A 468 21.70 20.29 -18.26
C PRO A 468 20.66 21.42 -18.19
N LEU A 469 20.90 22.42 -17.33
CA LEU A 469 20.02 23.59 -17.18
C LEU A 469 19.78 24.32 -18.51
N SER A 470 20.82 24.42 -19.35
CA SER A 470 20.76 25.05 -20.67
C SER A 470 19.70 24.42 -21.57
N ASP A 471 19.50 23.11 -21.45
CA ASP A 471 18.69 22.32 -22.37
C ASP A 471 17.20 22.40 -22.03
N LEU A 472 16.84 23.01 -20.90
CA LEU A 472 15.45 23.35 -20.58
C LEU A 472 14.86 24.40 -21.54
N ASN A 473 15.71 25.14 -22.26
CA ASN A 473 15.28 26.16 -23.22
C ASN A 473 14.43 25.60 -24.38
N ILE A 474 14.65 24.34 -24.79
CA ILE A 474 13.89 23.69 -25.87
C ILE A 474 12.43 23.44 -25.47
N PHE A 475 12.14 23.51 -24.18
CA PHE A 475 10.80 23.43 -23.60
C PHE A 475 10.18 24.80 -23.35
N GLY A 476 10.91 25.90 -23.61
CA GLY A 476 10.50 27.25 -23.23
C GLY A 476 10.32 27.42 -21.72
N ILE A 477 11.25 26.86 -20.95
CA ILE A 477 11.35 27.01 -19.50
C ILE A 477 12.34 28.13 -19.20
N ASN A 478 11.91 29.11 -18.42
CA ASN A 478 12.74 30.21 -17.97
C ASN A 478 13.56 29.77 -16.76
N CYS A 479 14.81 30.23 -16.67
CA CYS A 479 15.72 29.84 -15.60
C CYS A 479 16.40 31.10 -15.03
N GLU A 480 16.39 31.25 -13.72
CA GLU A 480 17.07 32.34 -13.00
C GLU A 480 18.00 31.75 -11.93
N THR A 481 19.28 32.13 -11.97
CA THR A 481 20.30 31.65 -11.04
C THR A 481 20.83 32.77 -10.16
N ALA A 482 21.00 32.49 -8.86
CA ALA A 482 21.61 33.40 -7.91
C ALA A 482 22.39 32.61 -6.85
N LYS A 483 23.72 32.77 -6.75
CA LYS A 483 24.63 32.04 -5.83
C LYS A 483 24.22 30.58 -5.52
N ASN A 484 23.44 30.36 -4.47
CA ASN A 484 23.01 29.05 -3.94
C ASN A 484 21.56 28.65 -4.33
N LYS A 485 20.88 29.47 -5.14
CA LYS A 485 19.49 29.31 -5.54
C LYS A 485 19.33 29.25 -7.05
N LEU A 486 18.36 28.47 -7.48
CA LEU A 486 17.94 28.34 -8.86
C LEU A 486 16.41 28.31 -8.90
N SER A 487 15.81 29.21 -9.66
CA SER A 487 14.38 29.17 -9.96
C SER A 487 14.19 28.77 -11.43
N ILE A 488 13.31 27.81 -11.68
CA ILE A 488 12.87 27.46 -13.02
C ILE A 488 11.35 27.61 -13.13
N GLU A 489 10.91 28.20 -14.24
CA GLU A 489 9.52 28.58 -14.45
C GLU A 489 9.03 28.13 -15.82
N LYS A 490 7.87 27.48 -15.85
CA LYS A 490 7.10 27.22 -17.06
C LYS A 490 5.81 28.02 -17.06
N ILE A 491 5.67 28.94 -18.02
CA ILE A 491 4.40 29.61 -18.31
C ILE A 491 3.46 28.59 -18.98
N THR A 492 2.27 28.42 -18.42
CA THR A 492 1.33 27.35 -18.79
C THR A 492 0.20 27.83 -19.70
N ALA A 493 0.01 29.15 -19.86
CA ALA A 493 -1.00 29.73 -20.73
C ALA A 493 -0.42 30.79 -21.68
N SER A 494 -0.81 30.72 -22.95
CA SER A 494 -1.16 31.94 -23.69
C SER A 494 -2.64 32.21 -23.39
N LYS A 495 -2.99 33.43 -22.98
CA LYS A 495 -4.39 33.91 -23.03
C LYS A 495 -4.94 33.63 -24.42
N ASN A 496 -6.05 32.89 -24.50
CA ASN A 496 -7.03 33.00 -25.57
C ASN A 496 -8.40 32.68 -24.98
#